data_AF-A0A5B7BG33-F1
#
_entry.id   AF-A0A5B7BG33-F1
#
_cell.length_a   1.000
_cell.length_b   1.000
_cell.length_c   1.000
_cell.angle_alpha   90.00
_cell.angle_beta   90.00
_cell.angle_gamma   90.00
#
_symmetry.space_group_name_H-M   'P 1'
#
loop_
_entity.id
_entity.type
_entity.pdbx_description
1 polymer ?
#
loop_
_entity_poly.entity_id
_entity_poly.type
_entity_poly.pdbx_seq_one_letter_code
_entity_poly.pdbx_strand_id
1 'polypeptide(L)'
;MGRNLSPILRQELEKLEKDADSRKSAMKALKSYVKDLDSKAIPLFLAQVSETKETGSSSGEYTISLYEVLARVHGPKIVPQIDNIMATIIKTLSSSAGSFALHQACSKVVPAIARYGIDPTTPEDKKRHIIHSV
;
A
#
# COMPACT_ATOMS: atom_id res chain seq x y z
N MET A 1 18.30 -12.33 3.13
CA MET A 1 17.89 -12.86 4.45
C MET A 1 16.39 -12.69 4.59
N GLY A 2 15.65 -13.78 4.45
CA GLY A 2 14.18 -13.76 4.34
C GLY A 2 13.54 -13.28 5.64
N ARG A 3 12.88 -12.12 5.58
CA ARG A 3 12.10 -11.59 6.69
C ARG A 3 10.89 -12.52 6.88
N ASN A 4 10.78 -13.15 8.06
CA ASN A 4 9.71 -14.09 8.37
C ASN A 4 8.35 -13.43 8.14
N LEU A 5 7.70 -13.81 7.04
CA LEU A 5 6.34 -13.44 6.71
C LEU A 5 5.39 -14.13 7.68
N SER A 6 4.35 -13.42 8.13
CA SER A 6 3.20 -14.11 8.70
C SER A 6 2.70 -15.12 7.65
N PRO A 7 2.56 -16.42 7.98
CA PRO A 7 2.11 -17.43 7.04
C PRO A 7 0.77 -17.06 6.38
N ILE A 8 -0.08 -16.37 7.14
CA ILE A 8 -1.37 -15.86 6.69
C ILE A 8 -1.20 -14.82 5.57
N LEU A 9 -0.25 -13.89 5.72
CA LEU A 9 -0.02 -12.84 4.72
C LEU A 9 0.49 -13.43 3.39
N ARG A 10 1.44 -14.39 3.45
CA ARG A 10 1.89 -15.12 2.25
C ARG A 10 0.74 -15.81 1.54
N GLN A 11 -0.06 -16.55 2.30
CA GLN A 11 -1.17 -17.33 1.74
C GLN A 11 -2.22 -16.43 1.07
N GLU A 12 -2.56 -15.30 1.67
CA GLU A 12 -3.52 -14.37 1.06
C GLU A 12 -2.92 -13.65 -0.17
N LEU A 13 -1.62 -13.34 -0.18
CA LEU A 13 -0.96 -12.79 -1.37
C LEU A 13 -0.93 -13.80 -2.53
N GLU A 14 -0.65 -15.08 -2.28
CA GLU A 14 -0.69 -16.15 -3.29
C GLU A 14 -2.11 -16.37 -3.86
N LYS A 15 -3.16 -16.16 -3.06
CA LYS A 15 -4.55 -16.25 -3.53
C LYS A 15 -4.93 -15.13 -4.51
N LEU A 16 -4.18 -14.02 -4.56
CA LEU A 16 -4.46 -12.94 -5.52
C LEU A 16 -4.24 -13.38 -6.97
N GLU A 17 -3.36 -14.35 -7.20
CA GLU A 17 -3.02 -14.89 -8.52
C GLU A 17 -3.98 -15.99 -9.00
N LYS A 18 -4.96 -16.38 -8.17
CA LYS A 18 -5.95 -17.42 -8.48
C LYS A 18 -7.20 -16.84 -9.17
N ASP A 19 -8.34 -17.52 -8.99
CA ASP A 19 -9.64 -17.13 -9.50
C ASP A 19 -10.22 -15.88 -8.82
N ALA A 20 -11.29 -15.33 -9.39
CA ALA A 20 -11.90 -14.07 -8.95
C ALA A 20 -12.47 -14.15 -7.52
N ASP A 21 -13.02 -15.30 -7.11
CA ASP A 21 -13.60 -15.48 -5.78
C ASP A 21 -12.52 -15.60 -4.70
N SER A 22 -11.46 -16.35 -5.00
CA SER A 22 -10.24 -16.39 -4.19
C SER A 22 -9.63 -15.00 -4.02
N ARG A 23 -9.53 -14.24 -5.10
CA ARG A 23 -8.95 -12.89 -5.10
C ARG A 23 -9.77 -11.89 -4.28
N LYS A 24 -11.10 -11.93 -4.41
CA LYS A 24 -12.01 -11.07 -3.64
C LYS A 24 -11.92 -11.37 -2.14
N SER A 25 -11.87 -12.65 -1.79
CA SER A 25 -11.74 -13.11 -0.41
C SER A 25 -10.38 -12.72 0.18
N ALA A 26 -9.30 -12.92 -0.58
CA ALA A 26 -7.96 -12.53 -0.19
C ALA A 26 -7.83 -11.03 0.02
N MET A 27 -8.38 -10.23 -0.89
CA MET A 27 -8.35 -8.77 -0.74
C MET A 27 -9.12 -8.31 0.51
N LYS A 28 -10.22 -8.97 0.87
CA LYS A 28 -10.96 -8.69 2.11
C LYS A 28 -10.11 -9.02 3.34
N ALA A 29 -9.45 -10.18 3.35
CA ALA A 29 -8.57 -10.60 4.43
C ALA A 29 -7.36 -9.66 4.59
N LEU A 30 -6.69 -9.30 3.49
CA LEU A 30 -5.55 -8.38 3.48
C LEU A 30 -5.95 -6.99 3.99
N LYS A 31 -7.09 -6.46 3.57
CA LYS A 31 -7.61 -5.18 4.10
C LYS A 31 -7.91 -5.25 5.60
N SER A 32 -8.42 -6.37 6.10
CA SER A 32 -8.61 -6.58 7.54
C SER A 32 -7.26 -6.62 8.27
N TYR A 33 -6.32 -7.40 7.75
CA TYR A 33 -4.97 -7.51 8.31
C TYR A 33 -4.28 -6.14 8.40
N VAL A 34 -4.37 -5.32 7.36
CA VAL A 34 -3.81 -3.95 7.36
C VAL A 34 -4.46 -3.08 8.42
N LYS A 35 -5.76 -3.25 8.71
CA LYS A 35 -6.44 -2.45 9.74
C LYS A 35 -5.87 -2.73 11.13
N ASP A 36 -5.58 -3.99 11.42
CA ASP A 36 -5.11 -4.45 12.73
C ASP A 36 -3.58 -4.48 12.83
N LEU A 37 -2.87 -4.03 11.80
CA LEU A 37 -1.42 -4.06 11.71
C LEU A 37 -0.77 -3.11 12.73
N ASP A 38 0.22 -3.59 13.49
CA ASP A 38 0.99 -2.70 14.35
C ASP A 38 1.87 -1.74 13.53
N SER A 39 2.00 -0.50 14.00
CA SER A 39 2.78 0.53 13.31
C SER A 39 4.24 0.15 13.05
N LYS A 40 4.85 -0.69 13.90
CA LYS A 40 6.23 -1.19 13.73
C LYS A 40 6.34 -2.26 12.65
N ALA A 41 5.23 -2.92 12.32
CA ALA A 41 5.17 -3.94 11.28
C ALA A 41 4.89 -3.36 9.89
N ILE A 42 4.54 -2.07 9.79
CA ILE A 42 4.24 -1.39 8.51
C ILE A 42 5.40 -1.50 7.49
N PRO A 43 6.67 -1.22 7.84
CA PRO A 43 7.76 -1.31 6.86
C PRO A 43 7.95 -2.73 6.32
N LEU A 44 7.74 -3.74 7.17
CA LEU A 44 7.82 -5.15 6.79
C LEU A 44 6.69 -5.52 5.83
N PHE A 45 5.46 -5.12 6.16
CA PHE A 45 4.31 -5.33 5.30
C PHE A 45 4.50 -4.67 3.92
N LEU A 46 4.96 -3.42 3.88
CA LEU A 46 5.20 -2.70 2.63
C LEU A 46 6.25 -3.38 1.75
N ALA A 47 7.37 -3.83 2.34
CA ALA A 47 8.38 -4.57 1.59
C ALA A 47 7.80 -5.85 0.98
N GLN A 48 6.99 -6.59 1.74
CA GLN A 48 6.40 -7.87 1.33
C GLN A 48 5.40 -7.72 0.18
N VAL A 49 4.49 -6.75 0.27
CA VAL A 49 3.51 -6.50 -0.80
C VAL A 49 4.20 -5.97 -2.07
N SER A 50 5.31 -5.24 -1.92
CA SER A 50 6.10 -4.75 -3.06
C SER A 50 6.88 -5.87 -3.78
N GLU A 51 7.35 -6.88 -3.04
CA GLU A 51 8.06 -8.05 -3.58
C GLU A 51 7.13 -8.99 -4.38
N THR A 52 5.87 -9.15 -3.97
CA THR A 52 4.86 -9.99 -4.67
C THR A 52 4.40 -9.45 -6.03
N LYS A 53 5.12 -8.47 -6.56
CA LYS A 53 4.77 -7.72 -7.77
C LYS A 53 5.61 -8.12 -8.98
N GLU A 54 6.67 -8.90 -8.76
CA GLU A 54 7.55 -9.40 -9.82
C GLU A 54 6.88 -10.52 -10.68
N THR A 55 5.72 -11.06 -10.27
CA THR A 55 5.12 -12.26 -10.89
C THR A 55 3.87 -12.05 -11.78
N GLY A 56 3.32 -10.85 -11.98
CA GLY A 56 2.24 -10.69 -12.99
C GLY A 56 1.42 -9.40 -13.00
N SER A 57 0.79 -9.14 -14.16
CA SER A 57 0.18 -7.88 -14.59
C SER A 57 -1.04 -7.38 -13.80
N SER A 58 -1.62 -8.18 -12.89
CA SER A 58 -2.78 -7.79 -12.07
C SER A 58 -2.44 -7.45 -10.62
N SER A 59 -1.20 -7.70 -10.16
CA SER A 59 -0.76 -7.50 -8.77
C SER A 59 -0.66 -6.02 -8.36
N GLY A 60 -0.44 -5.12 -9.33
CA GLY A 60 -0.23 -3.69 -9.09
C GLY A 60 -1.43 -3.01 -8.43
N GLU A 61 -2.65 -3.24 -8.91
CA GLU A 61 -3.86 -2.56 -8.42
C GLU A 61 -4.20 -2.92 -6.98
N TYR A 62 -3.97 -4.18 -6.59
CA TYR A 62 -4.20 -4.66 -5.23
C TYR A 62 -3.19 -4.06 -4.26
N THR A 63 -1.91 -4.03 -4.65
CA THR A 63 -0.85 -3.39 -3.87
C THR A 63 -1.19 -1.94 -3.54
N ILE A 64 -1.59 -1.16 -4.55
CA ILE A 64 -1.94 0.26 -4.41
C ILE A 64 -3.18 0.43 -3.53
N SER A 65 -4.18 -0.43 -3.71
CA SER A 65 -5.39 -0.42 -2.87
C SER A 65 -5.09 -0.73 -1.40
N LEU A 66 -4.06 -1.51 -1.08
CA LEU A 66 -3.63 -1.75 0.30
C LEU A 66 -2.93 -0.52 0.88
N TYR A 67 -2.17 0.22 0.09
CA TYR A 67 -1.57 1.50 0.52
C TYR A 67 -2.62 2.54 0.87
N GLU A 68 -3.76 2.57 0.16
CA GLU A 68 -4.88 3.45 0.51
C GLU A 68 -5.40 3.14 1.92
N VAL A 69 -5.66 1.86 2.20
CA VAL A 69 -6.16 1.43 3.51
C VAL A 69 -5.13 1.72 4.60
N LEU A 70 -3.85 1.44 4.32
CA LEU A 70 -2.75 1.73 5.23
C LEU A 70 -2.70 3.22 5.58
N ALA A 71 -2.74 4.10 4.56
CA ALA A 71 -2.75 5.54 4.74
C ALA A 71 -3.94 5.97 5.59
N ARG A 72 -5.16 5.48 5.29
CA ARG A 72 -6.38 5.87 6.01
C ARG A 72 -6.43 5.42 7.46
N VAL A 73 -5.96 4.20 7.76
CA VAL A 73 -6.03 3.60 9.10
C VAL A 73 -4.90 4.11 9.98
N HIS A 74 -3.68 4.12 9.48
CA HIS A 74 -2.49 4.37 10.30
C HIS A 74 -2.09 5.83 10.38
N GLY A 75 -2.69 6.69 9.54
CA GLY A 75 -2.55 8.13 9.74
C GLY A 75 -1.12 8.63 9.60
N PRO A 76 -0.72 9.63 10.39
CA PRO A 76 0.66 10.13 10.44
C PRO A 76 1.72 9.09 10.86
N LYS A 77 1.34 7.87 11.24
CA LYS A 77 2.30 6.79 11.53
C LYS A 77 2.96 6.23 10.27
N ILE A 78 2.34 6.41 9.09
CA ILE A 78 2.91 5.96 7.81
C ILE A 78 3.94 6.92 7.24
N VAL A 79 4.11 8.11 7.83
CA VAL A 79 5.00 9.18 7.33
C VAL A 79 6.41 8.67 6.98
N PRO A 80 7.09 7.86 7.82
CA PRO A 80 8.42 7.34 7.48
C PRO A 80 8.48 6.40 6.27
N GLN A 81 7.33 6.05 5.67
CA GLN A 81 7.21 5.11 4.57
C GLN A 81 6.60 5.73 3.32
N ILE A 82 6.24 7.03 3.34
CA ILE A 82 5.59 7.69 2.20
C ILE A 82 6.48 7.65 0.96
N ASP A 83 7.78 7.92 1.09
CA ASP A 83 8.72 7.86 -0.05
C ASP A 83 8.70 6.49 -0.74
N ASN A 84 8.68 5.40 0.05
CA ASN A 84 8.63 4.03 -0.49
C ASN A 84 7.29 3.73 -1.18
N ILE A 85 6.18 4.19 -0.58
CA ILE A 85 4.84 4.07 -1.16
C ILE A 85 4.76 4.82 -2.49
N MET A 86 5.23 6.07 -2.53
CA MET A 86 5.21 6.92 -3.71
C MET A 86 6.14 6.41 -4.82
N ALA A 87 7.36 5.97 -4.47
CA ALA A 87 8.26 5.31 -5.42
C ALA A 87 7.61 4.07 -6.03
N THR A 88 6.91 3.26 -5.24
CA THR A 88 6.18 2.09 -5.74
C THR A 88 5.02 2.48 -6.65
N ILE A 89 4.23 3.50 -6.28
CA ILE A 89 3.15 4.04 -7.12
C ILE A 89 3.70 4.47 -8.48
N ILE A 90 4.74 5.32 -8.49
CA ILE A 90 5.38 5.82 -9.72
C ILE A 90 5.88 4.66 -10.56
N LYS A 91 6.64 3.72 -9.97
CA LYS A 91 7.12 2.52 -10.68
C LYS A 91 5.97 1.73 -11.31
N THR A 92 4.85 1.56 -10.60
CA THR A 92 3.66 0.85 -11.10
C THR A 92 3.03 1.55 -12.29
N LEU A 93 2.86 2.87 -12.18
CA LEU A 93 2.25 3.70 -13.21
C LEU A 93 3.12 3.73 -14.47
N SER A 94 4.45 3.82 -14.32
CA SER A 94 5.38 3.77 -15.44
C SER A 94 5.40 2.40 -16.15
N SER A 95 5.20 1.30 -15.41
CA SER A 95 5.22 -0.06 -15.98
C SER A 95 3.88 -0.53 -16.54
N SER A 96 2.78 0.15 -16.22
CA SER A 96 1.43 -0.24 -16.61
C SER A 96 0.94 0.70 -17.71
N ALA A 97 0.77 0.18 -18.93
CA ALA A 97 0.40 0.96 -20.13
C ALA A 97 -1.06 1.47 -20.06
N GLY A 98 -1.34 2.44 -19.18
CA GLY A 98 -2.61 3.15 -19.10
C GLY A 98 -3.75 2.36 -18.43
N SER A 99 -3.48 1.44 -17.49
CA SER A 99 -4.57 0.77 -16.75
C SER A 99 -5.42 1.79 -15.98
N PHE A 100 -6.65 2.00 -16.43
CA PHE A 100 -7.60 2.91 -15.78
C PHE A 100 -7.84 2.54 -14.31
N ALA A 101 -7.99 1.25 -14.01
CA ALA A 101 -8.21 0.77 -12.65
C ALA A 101 -7.00 1.04 -11.75
N LEU A 102 -5.77 0.94 -12.28
CA LEU A 102 -4.57 1.32 -11.55
C LEU A 102 -4.51 2.82 -11.29
N HIS A 103 -4.76 3.65 -12.31
CA HIS A 103 -4.81 5.11 -12.15
C HIS A 103 -5.86 5.52 -11.10
N GLN A 104 -7.02 4.88 -11.11
CA GLN A 104 -8.09 5.10 -10.12
C GLN A 104 -7.69 4.65 -8.72
N ALA A 105 -6.92 3.57 -8.56
CA ALA A 105 -6.40 3.16 -7.27
C ALA A 105 -5.38 4.20 -6.75
N CYS A 106 -4.46 4.65 -7.61
CA CYS A 106 -3.44 5.64 -7.26
C CYS A 106 -4.07 6.98 -6.84
N SER A 107 -5.11 7.43 -7.54
CA SER A 107 -5.82 8.69 -7.23
C SER A 107 -6.53 8.68 -5.87
N LYS A 108 -6.70 7.51 -5.23
CA LYS A 108 -7.21 7.41 -3.86
C LYS A 108 -6.11 7.47 -2.80
N VAL A 109 -4.92 6.96 -3.11
CA VAL A 109 -3.79 6.91 -2.16
C VAL A 109 -3.24 8.31 -1.92
N VAL A 110 -2.98 9.07 -2.99
CA VAL A 110 -2.33 10.39 -2.88
C VAL A 110 -3.17 11.35 -2.00
N PRO A 111 -4.49 11.53 -2.18
CA PRO A 111 -5.29 12.35 -1.28
C PRO A 111 -5.37 11.80 0.15
N ALA A 112 -5.36 10.48 0.33
CA ALA A 112 -5.38 9.85 1.65
C ALA A 112 -4.10 10.13 2.45
N ILE A 113 -2.97 10.36 1.76
CA ILE A 113 -1.70 10.77 2.36
C ILE A 113 -1.65 12.30 2.52
N ALA A 114 -1.95 13.05 1.45
CA ALA A 114 -1.85 14.51 1.40
C ALA A 114 -2.72 15.20 2.45
N ARG A 115 -3.85 14.60 2.86
CA ARG A 115 -4.70 15.12 3.94
C ARG A 115 -3.93 15.34 5.24
N TYR A 116 -2.89 14.54 5.53
CA TYR A 116 -2.07 14.69 6.73
C TYR A 116 -1.07 15.85 6.61
N GLY A 117 -0.74 16.28 5.39
CA GLY A 117 0.11 17.46 5.15
C GLY A 117 -0.60 18.78 5.49
N ILE A 118 -1.94 18.79 5.47
CA ILE A 118 -2.77 19.97 5.75
C ILE A 118 -3.53 19.87 7.08
N ASP A 119 -3.46 18.73 7.76
CA ASP A 119 -4.17 18.51 9.02
C ASP A 119 -3.54 19.34 10.16
N PRO A 120 -4.30 20.18 10.87
CA PRO A 120 -3.76 21.08 11.89
C PRO A 120 -3.14 20.35 13.10
N THR A 121 -3.51 19.09 13.33
CA THR A 121 -3.02 18.25 14.42
C THR A 121 -1.73 17.50 14.06
N THR A 122 -1.33 17.49 12.79
CA THR A 122 -0.08 16.86 12.36
C THR A 122 1.12 17.75 12.68
N PRO A 123 2.20 17.23 13.27
CA PRO A 123 3.43 17.99 13.50
C PRO A 123 4.02 18.59 12.21
N GLU A 124 4.56 19.81 12.29
CA GLU A 124 5.07 20.57 11.14
C GLU A 124 6.23 19.88 10.40
N ASP A 125 7.10 19.16 11.12
CA ASP A 125 8.15 18.34 10.52
C ASP A 125 7.57 17.24 9.62
N LYS A 126 6.51 16.57 10.09
CA LYS A 126 5.82 15.53 9.32
C LYS A 126 5.07 16.11 8.14
N LYS A 127 4.42 17.27 8.29
CA LYS A 127 3.76 17.96 7.17
C LYS A 127 4.73 18.28 6.04
N ARG A 128 5.88 18.87 6.38
CA ARG A 128 6.94 19.17 5.39
C ARG A 128 7.42 17.92 4.69
N HIS A 129 7.64 16.83 5.43
CA HIS A 129 8.02 15.56 4.83
C HIS A 129 6.94 15.03 3.88
N ILE A 130 5.68 15.01 4.30
CA ILE A 130 4.56 14.58 3.45
C ILE A 130 4.53 15.37 2.15
N ILE A 131 4.57 16.71 2.22
CA ILE A 131 4.49 17.60 1.05
C ILE A 131 5.67 17.39 0.09
N HIS A 132 6.87 17.12 0.60
CA HIS A 132 8.04 16.85 -0.24
C HIS A 132 7.97 15.47 -0.91
N SER A 133 7.32 14.50 -0.27
CA SER A 133 7.27 13.12 -0.74
C SER A 133 6.13 12.81 -1.70
N VAL A 134 5.07 13.65 -1.77
CA VAL A 134 3.89 13.42 -2.65
C VAL A 134 3.95 14.13 -4.00
#